data_AF-A0A7C3W9L8-F1
#
_entry.id   AF-A0A7C3W9L8-F1
#
_cell.length_a   1.000
_cell.length_b   1.000
_cell.length_c   1.000
_cell.angle_alpha   90.00
_cell.angle_beta   90.00
_cell.angle_gamma   90.00
#
_symmetry.space_group_name_H-M   'P 1'
#
loop_
_entity.id
_entity.type
_entity.pdbx_description
1 polymer ?
#
loop_
_entity_poly.entity_id
_entity_poly.type
_entity_poly.pdbx_seq_one_letter_code
_entity_poly.pdbx_strand_id
1 'polypeptide(L)'
;MTFRSEEIAQALLTKGFREEQGRHRKFIFYHQGKRTNIRTMLSHGSKNIGRDLLSAIKRQLQFDTLEQLKDFINCPMEYDDYVAHLQNKGVQF
;
A
#
# COMPACT_ATOMS: atom_id res chain seq x y z
N MET A 1 -3.22 13.58 -10.43
CA MET A 1 -3.75 12.47 -9.60
C MET A 1 -3.41 12.77 -8.15
N THR A 2 -4.40 12.65 -7.28
CA THR A 2 -4.29 12.83 -5.83
C THR A 2 -5.24 11.87 -5.15
N PHE A 3 -4.87 11.37 -3.97
CA PHE A 3 -5.74 10.53 -3.14
C PHE A 3 -5.83 11.11 -1.73
N ARG A 4 -6.94 10.87 -1.04
CA ARG A 4 -6.99 11.16 0.39
C ARG A 4 -6.14 10.15 1.14
N SER A 5 -5.47 10.59 2.20
CA SER A 5 -4.67 9.70 3.05
C SER A 5 -5.50 8.52 3.56
N GLU A 6 -6.76 8.78 3.94
CA GLU A 6 -7.69 7.73 4.40
C GLU A 6 -8.10 6.73 3.33
N GLU A 7 -8.18 7.13 2.05
CA GLU A 7 -8.50 6.20 0.95
C GLU A 7 -7.38 5.17 0.80
N ILE A 8 -6.12 5.62 0.88
CA ILE A 8 -4.96 4.75 0.83
C ILE A 8 -4.93 3.86 2.08
N ALA A 9 -5.19 4.42 3.27
CA ALA A 9 -5.21 3.65 4.51
C ALA A 9 -6.24 2.51 4.49
N GLN A 10 -7.47 2.79 4.05
CA GLN A 10 -8.52 1.78 3.93
C GLN A 10 -8.15 0.68 2.93
N ALA A 11 -7.62 1.06 1.77
CA ALA A 11 -7.18 0.09 0.75
C ALA A 11 -6.04 -0.81 1.25
N LEU A 12 -5.11 -0.28 2.05
CA LEU A 12 -4.04 -1.07 2.67
C LEU A 12 -4.61 -2.08 3.67
N LEU A 13 -5.49 -1.64 4.57
CA LEU A 13 -6.06 -2.49 5.62
C LEU A 13 -6.84 -3.67 5.06
N THR A 14 -7.61 -3.47 3.99
CA THR A 14 -8.38 -4.54 3.33
C THR A 14 -7.50 -5.57 2.62
N LYS A 15 -6.26 -5.20 2.27
CA LYS A 15 -5.32 -6.02 1.49
C LYS A 15 -4.21 -6.63 2.34
N GLY A 16 -4.48 -6.87 3.62
CA GLY A 16 -3.58 -7.59 4.53
C GLY A 16 -2.47 -6.72 5.14
N PHE A 17 -2.53 -5.39 5.00
CA PHE A 17 -1.66 -4.51 5.77
C PHE A 17 -2.20 -4.30 7.18
N ARG A 18 -1.29 -4.13 8.13
CA ARG A 18 -1.60 -3.74 9.50
C ARG A 18 -1.00 -2.38 9.80
N GLU A 19 -1.78 -1.54 10.47
CA GLU A 19 -1.30 -0.25 10.98
C GLU A 19 -0.54 -0.45 12.29
N GLU A 20 0.73 -0.07 12.33
CA GLU A 20 1.54 0.04 13.55
C GLU A 20 1.49 1.49 14.06
N GLN A 21 1.16 1.69 15.33
CA GLN A 21 1.10 3.03 15.93
C GLN A 21 2.51 3.63 16.10
N GLY A 22 2.62 4.94 15.87
CA GLY A 22 3.86 5.71 16.01
C GLY A 22 3.67 7.18 15.63
N ARG A 23 4.78 7.92 15.42
CA ARG A 23 4.76 9.33 14.97
C ARG A 23 4.19 9.50 13.55
N HIS A 24 4.21 8.44 12.75
CA HIS A 24 3.58 8.35 11.43
C HIS A 24 2.74 7.08 11.41
N ARG A 25 1.66 7.07 10.62
CA ARG A 25 0.85 5.87 10.38
C ARG A 25 1.65 4.93 9.49
N LYS A 26 2.14 3.83 10.05
CA LYS A 26 2.99 2.88 9.34
C LYS A 26 2.17 1.65 8.99
N PHE A 27 2.17 1.28 7.72
CA PHE A 27 1.45 0.11 7.23
C PHE A 27 2.44 -0.94 6.77
N ILE A 28 2.33 -2.15 7.29
CA ILE A 28 3.18 -3.29 6.90
C ILE A 28 2.31 -4.43 6.43
N PHE A 29 2.69 -5.02 5.30
CA PHE A 29 2.00 -6.18 4.76
C PHE A 29 2.34 -7.43 5.57
N TYR A 30 1.31 -8.18 5.94
CA TYR A 30 1.43 -9.47 6.59
C TYR A 30 0.92 -10.57 5.66
N HIS A 31 1.76 -11.55 5.37
CA HIS A 31 1.40 -12.72 4.58
C HIS A 31 1.42 -13.96 5.47
N GLN A 32 0.32 -14.73 5.51
CA GLN A 32 0.18 -15.93 6.35
C GLN A 32 0.55 -15.68 7.83
N GLY A 33 0.17 -14.52 8.35
CA GLY A 33 0.46 -14.10 9.73
C GLY A 33 1.91 -13.65 9.98
N LYS A 34 2.80 -13.73 8.99
CA LYS A 34 4.19 -13.29 9.08
C LYS A 34 4.35 -11.88 8.55
N ARG A 35 5.20 -11.11 9.23
CA ARG A 35 5.54 -9.73 8.86
C ARG A 35 6.51 -9.74 7.67
N THR A 36 6.20 -8.99 6.63
CA THR A 36 7.07 -8.86 5.44
C THR A 36 7.92 -7.59 5.49
N ASN A 37 8.78 -7.38 4.48
CA ASN A 37 9.54 -6.14 4.28
C ASN A 37 8.75 -5.06 3.50
N ILE A 38 7.56 -5.40 2.97
CA ILE A 38 6.70 -4.50 2.20
C ILE A 38 5.95 -3.58 3.16
N ARG A 39 6.22 -2.28 3.06
CA ARG A 39 5.70 -1.29 4.01
C ARG A 39 5.65 0.11 3.43
N THR A 40 4.69 0.90 3.89
CA THR A 40 4.58 2.34 3.56
C THR A 40 4.23 3.17 4.81
N MET A 41 4.36 4.48 4.71
CA MET A 41 4.08 5.42 5.79
C MET A 41 3.22 6.58 5.28
N LEU A 42 2.16 6.91 6.03
CA LEU A 42 1.30 8.06 5.80
C LEU A 42 1.49 9.08 6.93
N SER A 43 1.71 10.34 6.58
CA SER A 43 1.88 11.43 7.55
C SER A 43 0.52 11.95 8.03
N HIS A 44 0.43 12.30 9.32
CA HIS A 44 -0.82 12.79 9.93
C HIS A 44 -1.32 14.12 9.36
N GLY A 45 -0.43 14.98 8.84
CA GLY A 45 -0.77 16.35 8.44
C GLY A 45 -1.30 16.53 7.02
N SER A 46 -1.20 15.51 6.15
CA SER A 46 -1.55 15.65 4.74
C SER A 46 -2.87 14.97 4.44
N LYS A 47 -3.93 15.77 4.27
CA LYS A 47 -5.25 15.25 3.86
C LYS A 47 -5.21 14.62 2.47
N ASN A 48 -4.43 15.22 1.56
CA ASN A 48 -4.26 14.76 0.18
C ASN A 48 -2.81 14.39 -0.10
N ILE A 49 -2.61 13.28 -0.79
CA ILE A 49 -1.33 12.71 -1.18
C ILE A 49 -1.10 12.99 -2.66
N GLY A 50 -0.08 13.82 -2.94
CA GLY A 50 0.30 14.23 -4.29
C GLY A 50 1.19 13.22 -5.02
N ARG A 51 1.49 13.52 -6.29
CA ARG A 51 2.20 12.63 -7.22
C ARG A 51 3.54 12.10 -6.69
N ASP A 52 4.32 12.94 -6.02
CA ASP A 52 5.66 12.55 -5.55
C ASP A 52 5.58 11.48 -4.46
N LEU A 53 4.67 11.66 -3.50
CA LEU A 53 4.44 10.69 -2.45
C LEU A 53 3.76 9.42 -2.99
N LEU A 54 2.83 9.54 -3.94
CA LEU A 54 2.28 8.37 -4.64
C LEU A 54 3.36 7.57 -5.38
N SER A 55 4.35 8.24 -5.99
CA SER A 55 5.47 7.57 -6.65
C SER A 55 6.34 6.79 -5.65
N ALA A 56 6.53 7.34 -4.44
CA ALA A 56 7.23 6.64 -3.36
C ALA A 56 6.43 5.41 -2.86
N ILE A 57 5.13 5.57 -2.61
CA ILE A 57 4.22 4.50 -2.19
C ILE A 57 4.21 3.38 -3.24
N LYS A 58 4.07 3.72 -4.53
CA LYS A 58 4.10 2.77 -5.65
C LYS A 58 5.32 1.84 -5.58
N ARG A 59 6.51 2.42 -5.38
CA ARG A 59 7.75 1.66 -5.27
C ARG A 59 7.78 0.79 -4.02
N GLN A 60 7.35 1.32 -2.88
CA GLN A 60 7.32 0.61 -1.60
C GLN A 60 6.39 -0.61 -1.62
N LEU A 61 5.25 -0.48 -2.31
CA LEU A 61 4.24 -1.53 -2.45
C LEU A 61 4.47 -2.45 -3.66
N GLN A 62 5.63 -2.32 -4.33
CA GLN A 62 6.04 -3.15 -5.46
C GLN A 62 5.15 -3.03 -6.72
N PHE A 63 4.58 -1.85 -6.99
CA PHE A 63 3.93 -1.55 -8.27
C PHE A 63 4.90 -0.95 -9.29
N ASP A 64 4.67 -1.25 -10.56
CA ASP A 64 5.48 -0.74 -11.68
C ASP A 64 4.96 0.61 -12.17
N THR A 65 3.64 0.79 -12.21
CA THR A 65 3.01 2.02 -12.70
C THR A 65 2.16 2.70 -11.62
N LEU A 66 1.96 4.02 -11.75
CA LEU A 66 1.02 4.76 -10.90
C LEU A 66 -0.43 4.32 -11.15
N GLU A 67 -0.73 3.81 -12.34
CA GLU A 67 -2.05 3.27 -12.66
C GLU A 67 -2.32 1.99 -11.86
N GLN A 68 -1.36 1.06 -11.75
CA GLN A 68 -1.49 -0.12 -10.87
C GLN A 68 -1.72 0.25 -9.41
N LEU A 69 -1.02 1.29 -8.90
CA LEU A 69 -1.27 1.79 -7.54
C LEU A 69 -2.68 2.39 -7.42
N LYS A 70 -3.11 3.16 -8.42
CA LYS A 70 -4.45 3.75 -8.46
C LYS A 70 -5.52 2.65 -8.48
N ASP A 71 -5.31 1.58 -9.24
CA ASP A 71 -6.17 0.42 -9.26
C ASP A 71 -6.16 -0.28 -7.90
N PHE A 72 -5.00 -0.48 -7.28
CA PHE A 72 -4.92 -1.01 -5.91
C PHE A 72 -5.72 -0.18 -4.89
N ILE A 73 -5.75 1.16 -5.04
CA ILE A 73 -6.50 2.05 -4.12
C ILE A 73 -8.01 2.03 -4.42
N ASN A 74 -8.40 2.07 -5.70
CA ASN A 74 -9.80 2.24 -6.11
C ASN A 74 -10.56 0.92 -6.36
N CYS A 75 -9.86 -0.15 -6.71
CA CYS A 75 -10.44 -1.42 -7.10
C CYS A 75 -10.79 -2.26 -5.85
N PRO A 76 -11.86 -3.08 -5.91
CA PRO A 76 -12.10 -4.17 -4.96
C PRO A 76 -11.08 -5.30 -5.13
N MET A 77 -9.81 -4.98 -5.37
CA MET A 77 -8.72 -5.94 -5.34
C MET A 77 -8.67 -6.51 -3.92
N GLU A 78 -8.79 -7.83 -3.81
CA GLU A 78 -8.75 -8.52 -2.53
C GLU A 78 -7.30 -8.85 -2.13
N TYR A 79 -7.12 -9.37 -0.93
CA TYR A 79 -5.81 -9.79 -0.44
C TYR A 79 -5.11 -10.76 -1.41
N ASP A 80 -5.84 -11.72 -1.98
CA ASP A 80 -5.28 -12.75 -2.87
C ASP A 80 -4.78 -12.16 -4.19
N ASP A 81 -5.46 -11.15 -4.73
CA ASP A 81 -5.01 -10.45 -5.94
C ASP A 81 -3.68 -9.72 -5.71
N TYR A 82 -3.51 -9.10 -4.53
CA TYR A 82 -2.25 -8.44 -4.19
C TYR A 82 -1.11 -9.45 -4.00
N VAL A 83 -1.39 -10.59 -3.38
CA VAL A 83 -0.43 -11.70 -3.26
C VAL A 83 -0.02 -12.22 -4.65
N ALA A 84 -0.98 -12.46 -5.54
CA ALA A 84 -0.72 -12.90 -6.90
C ALA A 84 0.12 -11.89 -7.69
N HIS A 85 -0.16 -10.58 -7.56
CA HIS A 85 0.66 -9.51 -8.14
C HIS A 85 2.12 -9.60 -7.69
N LEU A 86 2.37 -9.75 -6.38
CA LEU A 86 3.71 -9.84 -5.83
C LEU A 86 4.46 -11.10 -6.30
N GLN A 87 3.77 -12.25 -6.35
CA GLN A 87 4.32 -13.52 -6.81
C GLN A 87 4.67 -13.50 -8.31
N ASN A 88 3.78 -12.98 -9.16
CA ASN A 88 4.01 -12.84 -10.59
C ASN A 88 5.22 -11.94 -10.90
N LYS A 89 5.50 -10.99 -10.01
CA LYS A 89 6.66 -10.11 -10.07
C LYS A 89 7.95 -10.75 -9.55
N GLY A 90 7.87 -11.92 -8.91
CA GLY A 90 9.01 -12.61 -8.31
C GLY A 90 9.50 -11.98 -7.00
N VAL A 91 8.64 -11.21 -6.31
CA VAL A 91 8.97 -10.64 -5.00
C VAL A 91 8.97 -11.75 -3.95
N GLN A 92 10.04 -11.86 -3.17
CA GLN A 92 10.11 -12.76 -2.01
C GLN A 92 9.71 -11.99 -0.75
N PHE A 93 8.63 -12.44 -0.08
CA PHE A 93 8.05 -11.78 1.10
C PHE A 93 7.53 -12.78 2.13
#